data_AF-A0A559RLZ2-F1
#
_entry.id   AF-A0A559RLZ2-F1
#
_cell.length_a   1.000
_cell.length_b   1.000
_cell.length_c   1.000
_cell.angle_alpha   90.00
_cell.angle_beta   90.00
_cell.angle_gamma   90.00
#
_symmetry.space_group_name_H-M   'P 1'
#
loop_
_entity.id
_entity.type
_entity.pdbx_description
1 polymer ?
#
loop_
_entity_poly.entity_id
_entity_poly.type
_entity_poly.pdbx_seq_one_letter_code
_entity_poly.pdbx_strand_id
1 'polypeptide(L)'
;METNQEKYLRALDRVKQIKKLYSKIINSLILVALIAGVNYYVNELRNPWFLWVAGFSFLGIVIETFKVYGTSLFLGKGWERRKIKEQMEKEDQDTKTNFIRK
;
A
#
# COMPACT_ATOMS: atom_id res chain seq x y z
N MET A 1 9.20 -24.67 17.22
CA MET A 1 10.04 -24.46 16.02
C MET A 1 9.24 -23.53 15.10
N GLU A 2 9.69 -22.30 14.83
CA GLU A 2 9.01 -21.43 13.84
C GLU A 2 8.98 -22.18 12.50
N THR A 3 7.79 -22.52 12.00
CA THR A 3 7.65 -23.27 10.75
C THR A 3 8.07 -22.36 9.59
N ASN A 4 8.80 -22.90 8.60
CA ASN A 4 9.28 -22.14 7.44
C ASN A 4 8.15 -21.36 6.72
N GLN A 5 6.90 -21.78 6.88
CA GLN A 5 5.72 -21.13 6.33
C GLN A 5 5.44 -19.75 6.95
N GLU A 6 5.66 -19.56 8.25
CA GLU A 6 5.46 -18.26 8.90
C GLU A 6 6.47 -17.21 8.43
N LYS A 7 7.71 -17.64 8.15
CA LYS A 7 8.73 -16.77 7.56
C LYS A 7 8.37 -16.38 6.12
N TYR A 8 7.79 -17.32 5.37
CA TYR A 8 7.37 -17.12 3.98
C TYR A 8 6.19 -16.15 3.87
N LEU A 9 5.17 -16.32 4.72
CA LEU A 9 4.01 -15.43 4.79
C LEU A 9 4.42 -13.99 5.15
N ARG A 10 5.35 -13.83 6.10
CA ARG A 10 5.92 -12.52 6.45
C ARG A 10 6.64 -11.86 5.27
N ALA A 11 7.39 -12.63 4.48
CA ALA A 11 8.05 -12.08 3.29
C ALA A 11 7.03 -11.66 2.22
N LEU A 12 5.99 -12.48 2.00
CA LEU A 12 4.93 -12.19 1.03
C LEU A 12 4.15 -10.92 1.37
N ASP A 13 3.82 -10.68 2.64
CA ASP A 13 3.05 -9.51 3.03
C ASP A 13 3.82 -8.20 2.76
N ARG A 14 5.12 -8.20 3.06
CA ARG A 14 6.03 -7.07 2.77
C ARG A 14 6.07 -6.77 1.27
N VAL A 15 6.16 -7.81 0.44
CA VAL A 15 6.14 -7.66 -1.03
C VAL A 15 4.80 -7.09 -1.50
N LYS A 16 3.68 -7.53 -0.94
CA LYS A 16 2.34 -7.05 -1.30
C LYS A 16 2.16 -5.56 -0.99
N GLN A 17 2.67 -5.10 0.16
CA GLN A 17 2.63 -3.68 0.54
C GLN A 17 3.49 -2.81 -0.38
N ILE A 18 4.71 -3.26 -0.70
CA ILE A 18 5.60 -2.58 -1.64
C ILE A 18 4.93 -2.52 -3.02
N LYS A 19 4.35 -3.62 -3.50
CA LYS A 19 3.68 -3.68 -4.80
C LYS A 19 2.52 -2.69 -4.90
N LYS A 20 1.72 -2.57 -3.84
CA LYS A 20 0.61 -1.61 -3.76
C LYS A 20 1.08 -0.16 -3.84
N LEU A 21 2.20 0.17 -3.19
CA LEU A 21 2.82 1.49 -3.25
C LEU A 21 3.31 1.81 -4.67
N TYR A 22 4.07 0.88 -5.28
CA TYR A 22 4.57 1.04 -6.64
C TYR A 22 3.44 1.22 -7.66
N SER A 23 2.33 0.49 -7.52
CA SER A 23 1.15 0.67 -8.40
C SER A 23 0.61 2.10 -8.34
N LYS A 24 0.55 2.74 -7.16
CA LYS A 24 0.10 4.13 -7.03
C LYS A 24 1.08 5.10 -7.68
N ILE A 25 2.39 4.92 -7.46
CA ILE A 25 3.44 5.75 -8.07
C ILE A 25 3.38 5.65 -9.59
N ILE A 26 3.37 4.43 -10.14
CA ILE A 26 3.31 4.19 -11.58
C ILE A 26 2.05 4.80 -12.18
N ASN A 27 0.88 4.59 -11.57
CA ASN A 27 -0.37 5.16 -12.06
C ASN A 27 -0.35 6.70 -12.04
N SER A 28 0.18 7.30 -10.97
CA SER A 28 0.32 8.76 -10.89
C SER A 28 1.28 9.32 -11.94
N LEU A 29 2.39 8.63 -12.22
CA LEU A 29 3.38 9.04 -13.20
C LEU A 29 2.79 8.99 -14.61
N ILE A 30 2.08 7.91 -14.94
CA ILE A 30 1.38 7.77 -16.22
C ILE A 30 0.34 8.88 -16.40
N LEU A 31 -0.47 9.14 -15.37
CA LEU A 31 -1.51 10.17 -15.42
C LEU A 31 -0.91 11.57 -15.61
N VAL A 32 0.13 11.92 -14.84
CA VAL A 32 0.82 13.22 -14.97
C VAL A 32 1.49 13.34 -16.35
N ALA A 33 2.12 12.28 -16.86
CA ALA A 33 2.74 12.28 -18.18
C ALA A 33 1.72 12.45 -19.31
N LEU A 34 0.57 11.77 -19.23
CA LEU A 34 -0.54 11.95 -20.18
C LEU A 34 -1.05 13.39 -20.18
N ILE A 35 -1.28 13.96 -19.00
CA ILE A 35 -1.78 15.33 -18.85
C ILE A 35 -0.75 16.34 -19.33
N ALA A 36 0.53 16.13 -19.04
CA ALA A 36 1.61 16.96 -19.54
C ALA A 36 1.70 16.91 -21.08
N GLY A 37 1.55 15.73 -21.68
CA GLY A 37 1.52 15.56 -23.14
C GLY A 37 0.34 16.28 -23.79
N VAL A 38 -0.87 16.17 -23.21
CA VAL A 38 -2.06 16.89 -23.68
C VAL A 38 -1.88 18.40 -23.53
N ASN A 39 -1.34 18.87 -22.41
CA ASN A 39 -1.13 20.31 -22.19
C ASN A 39 -0.09 20.89 -23.15
N TYR A 40 0.96 20.12 -23.47
CA TYR A 40 1.94 20.50 -24.49
C TYR A 40 1.31 20.64 -25.88
N TYR A 41 0.43 19.71 -26.25
CA TYR A 41 -0.23 19.71 -27.56
C TYR A 41 -1.31 20.80 -27.72
N VAL A 42 -2.04 21.11 -26.65
CA VAL A 42 -3.21 22.03 -26.70
C VAL A 42 -2.83 23.50 -26.53
N ASN A 43 -1.82 23.82 -25.70
CA ASN A 43 -1.66 25.19 -25.19
C ASN A 43 -0.22 25.74 -25.26
N GLU A 44 0.72 25.06 -25.91
CA GLU A 44 2.13 25.50 -26.05
C GLU A 44 2.76 25.96 -24.71
N LEU A 45 2.37 25.37 -23.58
CA LEU A 45 2.85 25.74 -22.23
C LEU A 45 2.46 27.15 -21.74
N ARG A 46 1.55 27.87 -22.42
CA ARG A 46 1.17 29.24 -22.03
C ARG A 46 0.46 29.33 -20.67
N ASN A 47 -0.14 28.23 -20.22
CA ASN A 47 -0.70 28.09 -18.87
C ASN A 47 -0.35 26.70 -18.30
N PRO A 48 0.71 26.57 -17.47
CA PRO A 48 1.18 25.28 -16.96
C PRO A 48 0.34 24.76 -15.79
N TRP A 49 -0.98 24.64 -15.99
CA TRP A 49 -1.92 24.16 -14.97
C TRP A 49 -1.65 22.71 -14.53
N PHE A 50 -0.95 21.92 -15.36
CA PHE A 50 -0.50 20.58 -15.01
C PHE A 50 0.41 20.54 -13.77
N LEU A 51 1.08 21.65 -13.42
CA LEU A 51 1.91 21.74 -12.22
C LEU A 51 1.08 21.58 -10.95
N TRP A 52 -0.17 22.07 -10.95
CA TRP A 52 -1.09 21.85 -9.83
C TRP A 52 -1.46 20.37 -9.72
N VAL A 53 -1.76 19.73 -10.86
CA VAL A 53 -2.10 18.31 -10.91
C VAL A 53 -0.92 17.45 -10.46
N ALA A 54 0.28 17.74 -10.94
CA ALA A 54 1.52 17.07 -10.55
C ALA A 54 1.82 17.27 -9.06
N GLY A 55 1.65 18.49 -8.54
CA GLY A 55 1.84 18.82 -7.13
C GLY A 55 0.93 18.04 -6.20
N PHE A 56 -0.37 18.00 -6.49
CA PHE A 56 -1.32 17.21 -5.70
C PHE A 56 -1.08 15.70 -5.81
N SER A 57 -0.73 15.20 -7.00
CA SER A 57 -0.35 13.79 -7.18
C SER A 57 0.86 13.43 -6.33
N PHE A 58 1.89 14.28 -6.35
CA PHE A 58 3.12 14.05 -5.60
C PHE A 58 2.90 14.09 -4.09
N LEU A 59 2.13 15.07 -3.60
CA LEU A 59 1.72 15.14 -2.19
C LEU A 59 0.97 13.88 -1.73
N GLY A 60 0.05 13.37 -2.55
CA GLY A 60 -0.66 12.12 -2.26
C GLY A 60 0.27 10.91 -2.14
N ILE A 61 1.26 10.81 -3.02
CA ILE A 61 2.29 9.75 -2.99
C ILE A 61 3.15 9.88 -1.74
N VAL A 62 3.59 11.09 -1.38
CA VAL A 62 4.43 11.32 -0.21
C VAL A 62 3.70 10.88 1.05
N ILE A 63 2.43 11.25 1.21
CA ILE A 63 1.62 10.84 2.37
C ILE A 63 1.44 9.32 2.42
N GLU A 64 1.15 8.67 1.29
CA GLU A 64 0.93 7.23 1.26
C GLU A 64 2.22 6.44 1.46
N THR A 65 3.34 6.95 0.92
CA THR A 65 4.69 6.42 1.17
C THR A 65 5.06 6.56 2.64
N PHE A 66 4.85 7.75 3.22
CA PHE A 66 5.11 8.01 4.63
C PHE A 66 4.22 7.17 5.54
N LYS A 67 3.00 6.85 5.12
CA LYS A 67 2.13 5.92 5.83
C LYS A 67 2.64 4.49 5.73
N VAL A 68 3.03 3.99 4.56
CA VAL A 68 3.57 2.62 4.41
C VAL A 68 4.89 2.46 5.15
N TYR A 69 5.84 3.37 4.95
CA TYR A 69 7.13 3.36 5.63
C TYR A 69 6.99 3.67 7.12
N GLY A 70 6.18 4.66 7.49
CA GLY A 70 5.92 5.05 8.87
C GLY A 70 5.19 3.96 9.65
N THR A 71 4.17 3.29 9.11
CA THR A 71 3.55 2.15 9.81
C THR A 71 4.55 1.01 9.98
N SER A 72 5.38 0.74 8.96
CA SER A 72 6.44 -0.28 9.01
C SER A 72 7.58 0.05 10.01
N LEU A 73 7.95 1.32 10.17
CA LEU A 73 9.04 1.78 11.05
C LEU A 73 8.56 2.09 12.47
N PHE A 74 7.39 2.73 12.62
CA PHE A 74 6.88 3.26 13.90
C PHE A 74 6.05 2.24 14.69
N LEU A 75 5.26 1.37 14.04
CA LEU A 75 4.47 0.35 14.76
C LEU A 75 5.24 -0.96 15.01
N GLY A 76 6.42 -1.12 14.38
CA GLY A 76 7.35 -2.21 14.63
C GLY A 76 6.79 -3.61 14.34
N LYS A 77 7.68 -4.57 14.11
CA LYS A 77 7.35 -6.00 13.91
C LYS A 77 6.55 -6.63 15.08
N GLY A 78 6.34 -5.91 16.18
CA GLY A 78 5.58 -6.35 17.36
C GLY A 78 4.08 -6.05 17.32
N TRP A 79 3.63 -4.96 16.69
CA TRP A 79 2.18 -4.69 16.54
C TRP A 79 1.58 -5.57 15.44
N GLU A 80 2.27 -5.68 14.30
CA GLU A 80 1.85 -6.50 13.15
C GLU A 80 1.71 -7.98 13.55
N ARG A 81 2.66 -8.48 14.35
CA ARG A 81 2.65 -9.84 14.89
C ARG A 81 1.53 -10.08 15.91
N ARG A 82 1.15 -9.05 16.68
CA ARG A 82 0.00 -9.11 17.60
C ARG A 82 -1.32 -9.17 16.83
N LYS A 83 -1.48 -8.35 15.79
CA LYS A 83 -2.70 -8.34 14.97
C LYS A 83 -2.91 -9.61 14.16
N ILE A 84 -1.85 -10.16 13.58
CA ILE A 84 -1.90 -11.46 12.88
C ILE A 84 -2.25 -12.58 13.86
N LYS A 85 -1.67 -12.56 15.08
CA LYS A 85 -2.00 -13.54 16.12
C LYS A 85 -3.46 -13.43 16.56
N GLU A 86 -3.97 -12.22 16.79
CA GLU A 86 -5.39 -11.98 17.09
C GLU A 86 -6.32 -12.47 15.97
N GLN A 87 -5.94 -12.32 14.70
CA GLN A 87 -6.76 -12.81 13.59
C GLN A 87 -6.78 -14.34 13.50
N MET A 88 -5.63 -15.01 13.65
CA MET A 88 -5.59 -16.47 13.69
C MET A 88 -6.38 -17.04 14.87
N GLU A 89 -6.30 -16.41 16.05
CA GLU A 89 -7.07 -16.83 17.22
C GLU A 89 -8.58 -16.70 16.99
N LYS A 90 -9.03 -15.66 16.27
CA LYS A 90 -10.44 -15.50 15.89
C LYS A 90 -10.89 -16.57 14.89
N GLU A 91 -10.07 -16.89 13.89
CA GLU A 91 -10.39 -17.95 12.92
C GLU A 91 -10.44 -19.35 13.59
N ASP A 92 -9.55 -19.63 14.55
CA ASP A 92 -9.56 -20.89 15.29
C ASP A 92 -10.80 -21.02 16.21
N GLN A 93 -11.21 -19.91 16.84
CA GLN A 93 -12.43 -19.82 17.65
C GLN A 93 -13.70 -19.99 16.79
N ASP A 94 -13.77 -19.32 15.63
CA ASP A 94 -14.90 -19.46 14.70
C ASP A 94 -14.99 -20.87 14.11
N THR A 95 -13.85 -21.49 13.83
CA THR A 95 -13.81 -22.88 13.34
C THR A 95 -14.30 -23.84 14.42
N LYS A 96 -13.81 -23.74 15.66
CA LYS A 96 -14.29 -24.57 16.79
C LYS A 96 -15.77 -24.38 17.08
N THR A 97 -16.26 -23.13 17.03
CA THR A 97 -17.67 -22.83 17.27
C THR A 97 -18.57 -23.43 16.20
N ASN A 98 -18.17 -23.39 14.93
CA ASN A 98 -18.92 -24.02 13.83
C ASN A 98 -18.87 -25.56 13.88
N PHE A 99 -17.78 -26.15 14.37
CA PHE A 99 -17.68 -27.61 14.57
C PHE A 99 -18.55 -28.11 15.73
N ILE A 100 -18.75 -27.33 16.79
CA ILE A 100 -19.62 -27.71 17.93
C ILE A 100 -21.11 -27.55 17.58
N ARG A 101 -21.44 -26.72 16.58
CA ARG A 101 -22.81 -26.41 16.17
C ARG A 101 -23.36 -27.29 15.04
N LYS A 102 -22.58 -28.23 14.52
CA LYS A 102 -22.93 -29.16 13.43
C LYS A 102 -23.00 -30.59 13.95
#